data_AF-I2FM62-F1
#
_entry.id   AF-I2FM62-F1
#
_cell.length_a   1.000
_cell.length_b   1.000
_cell.length_c   1.000
_cell.angle_alpha   90.00
_cell.angle_beta   90.00
_cell.angle_gamma   90.00
#
_symmetry.space_group_name_H-M   'P 1'
#
loop_
_entity.id
_entity.type
_entity.pdbx_description
1 polymer ?
#
loop_
_entity_poly.entity_id
_entity_poly.type
_entity_poly.pdbx_seq_one_letter_code
_entity_poly.pdbx_strand_id
1 'polypeptide(L)'
;MEAYNKLLALWLTSDAPGAATHHVERFRDLEGQVNLDDNELVIDLFRGSLTRSLQEKFEQNPPMKRWEWYREVEEIDWQRMLLQQSSAQHPSAAPS
;
A
#
# COMPACT_ATOMS: atom_id res chain seq x y z
N MET A 1 -17.03 -15.15 -7.20
CA MET A 1 -17.32 -14.01 -8.12
C MET A 1 -17.31 -12.67 -7.39
N GLU A 2 -17.99 -12.56 -6.24
CA GLU A 2 -18.03 -11.29 -5.48
C GLU A 2 -16.64 -10.78 -5.01
N ALA A 3 -15.79 -11.66 -4.47
CA ALA A 3 -14.45 -11.29 -4.01
C ALA A 3 -13.55 -10.75 -5.14
N TYR A 4 -13.64 -11.34 -6.34
CA TYR A 4 -12.88 -10.88 -7.51
C TYR A 4 -13.34 -9.49 -7.97
N ASN A 5 -14.65 -9.25 -8.01
CA ASN A 5 -15.17 -7.92 -8.33
C ASN A 5 -14.77 -6.88 -7.27
N LYS A 6 -14.77 -7.25 -5.99
CA LYS A 6 -14.26 -6.40 -4.90
C LYS A 6 -12.77 -6.11 -5.04
N LEU A 7 -11.97 -7.09 -5.48
CA LEU A 7 -10.54 -6.92 -5.74
C LEU A 7 -10.30 -5.93 -6.89
N LEU A 8 -11.02 -6.08 -8.01
CA LEU A 8 -10.94 -5.16 -9.15
C LEU A 8 -11.41 -3.73 -8.81
N ALA A 9 -12.32 -3.60 -7.86
CA ALA A 9 -12.82 -2.31 -7.37
C ALA A 9 -12.02 -1.77 -6.18
N LEU A 10 -10.95 -2.44 -5.74
CA LEU A 10 -10.14 -1.99 -4.62
C LEU A 10 -9.12 -0.96 -5.11
N TRP A 11 -9.15 0.22 -4.51
CA TRP A 11 -8.23 1.31 -4.82
C TRP A 11 -7.80 2.00 -3.53
N LEU A 12 -6.52 2.26 -3.40
CA LEU A 12 -5.98 3.13 -2.36
C LEU A 12 -6.21 4.58 -2.80
N THR A 13 -7.09 5.28 -2.09
CA THR A 13 -7.52 6.64 -2.45
C THR A 13 -6.77 7.74 -1.70
N SER A 14 -5.89 7.38 -0.76
CA SER A 14 -5.20 8.32 0.11
C SER A 14 -3.81 7.82 0.48
N ASP A 15 -2.86 8.74 0.57
CA ASP A 15 -1.51 8.50 1.09
C ASP A 15 -1.39 8.82 2.59
N ALA A 16 -2.51 9.00 3.28
CA ALA A 16 -2.54 9.23 4.72
C ALA A 16 -1.86 8.07 5.48
N PRO A 17 -1.07 8.36 6.53
CA PRO A 17 -0.37 7.32 7.27
C PRO A 17 -1.33 6.26 7.83
N GLY A 18 -1.01 4.98 7.58
CA GLY A 18 -1.82 3.82 7.95
C GLY A 18 -2.79 3.35 6.85
N ALA A 19 -3.05 4.17 5.82
CA ALA A 19 -3.99 3.82 4.77
C ALA A 19 -3.45 2.71 3.86
N ALA A 20 -2.16 2.73 3.53
CA ALA A 20 -1.55 1.75 2.65
C ALA A 20 -1.41 0.39 3.33
N THR A 21 -1.10 0.35 4.64
CA THR A 21 -1.12 -0.89 5.43
C THR A 21 -2.49 -1.55 5.40
N HIS A 22 -3.55 -0.80 5.71
CA HIS A 22 -4.93 -1.32 5.66
C HIS A 22 -5.34 -1.78 4.25
N HIS A 23 -4.84 -1.11 3.20
CA HIS A 23 -5.07 -1.53 1.83
C HIS A 23 -4.39 -2.86 1.50
N VAL A 24 -3.14 -3.06 1.93
CA VAL A 24 -2.42 -4.35 1.76
C VAL A 24 -3.16 -5.48 2.45
N GLU A 25 -3.60 -5.29 3.69
CA GLU A 25 -4.38 -6.29 4.45
C GLU A 25 -5.65 -6.69 3.69
N ARG A 26 -6.42 -5.70 3.22
CA ARG A 26 -7.67 -5.94 2.50
C ARG A 26 -7.45 -6.58 1.13
N PHE A 27 -6.39 -6.20 0.43
CA PHE A 27 -6.03 -6.79 -0.85
C PHE A 27 -5.70 -8.28 -0.66
N ARG A 28 -4.85 -8.62 0.31
CA ARG A 28 -4.44 -10.01 0.61
C ARG A 28 -5.61 -10.91 1.03
N ASP A 29 -6.54 -10.37 1.82
CA ASP A 29 -7.75 -11.11 2.20
C ASP A 29 -8.62 -11.44 0.98
N LEU A 30 -8.84 -10.47 0.09
CA LEU A 30 -9.61 -10.67 -1.14
C LEU A 30 -8.87 -11.60 -2.12
N GLU A 31 -7.56 -11.44 -2.28
CA GLU A 31 -6.73 -12.31 -3.10
C GLU A 31 -6.83 -13.78 -2.66
N GLY A 32 -6.71 -14.05 -1.35
CA GLY A 32 -6.83 -15.39 -0.78
C GLY A 32 -8.20 -16.03 -1.01
N GLN A 33 -9.27 -15.24 -1.11
CA GLN A 33 -10.62 -15.72 -1.42
C GLN A 33 -10.82 -16.05 -2.90
N VAL A 34 -10.04 -15.46 -3.80
CA VAL A 34 -10.18 -15.64 -5.26
C VAL A 34 -9.30 -16.78 -5.78
N ASN A 35 -8.31 -17.23 -5.00
CA ASN A 35 -7.32 -18.25 -5.40
C ASN A 35 -6.63 -17.91 -6.74
N LEU A 36 -6.04 -16.71 -6.81
CA LEU A 36 -5.27 -16.27 -7.98
C LEU A 36 -3.84 -16.84 -7.93
N ASP A 37 -3.62 -17.92 -8.67
CA ASP A 37 -2.30 -18.56 -8.81
C ASP A 37 -1.33 -17.78 -9.70
N ASP A 38 -1.83 -16.90 -10.57
CA ASP A 38 -1.00 -16.09 -11.45
C ASP A 38 -0.31 -14.96 -10.66
N ASN A 39 1.01 -15.10 -10.48
CA ASN A 39 1.81 -14.12 -9.74
C ASN A 39 1.90 -12.76 -10.45
N GLU A 40 2.06 -12.73 -11.77
CA GLU A 40 2.21 -11.48 -12.52
C GLU A 40 0.89 -10.70 -12.51
N LEU A 41 -0.22 -11.39 -12.73
CA LEU A 41 -1.55 -10.78 -12.67
C LEU A 41 -1.83 -10.17 -11.29
N VAL A 42 -1.49 -10.86 -10.20
CA VAL A 42 -1.71 -10.33 -8.85
C VAL A 42 -0.83 -9.10 -8.59
N ILE A 43 0.42 -9.11 -9.06
CA ILE A 43 1.31 -7.95 -8.95
C ILE A 43 0.75 -6.76 -9.73
N ASP A 44 0.28 -6.97 -10.95
CA ASP A 44 -0.30 -5.91 -11.79
C ASP A 44 -1.57 -5.32 -11.18
N LEU A 45 -2.47 -6.17 -10.66
CA LEU A 45 -3.67 -5.73 -9.95
C LEU A 45 -3.31 -4.94 -8.68
N PHE A 46 -2.36 -5.45 -7.90
CA PHE A 46 -1.93 -4.79 -6.68
C PHE A 46 -1.30 -3.43 -7.00
N ARG A 47 -0.32 -3.38 -7.90
CA ARG A 47 0.33 -2.14 -8.32
C ARG A 47 -0.67 -1.13 -8.87
N GLY A 48 -1.60 -1.58 -9.72
CA GLY A 48 -2.64 -0.74 -10.30
C GLY A 48 -3.55 -0.12 -9.24
N SER A 49 -3.82 -0.84 -8.15
CA SER A 49 -4.67 -0.37 -7.04
C SER A 49 -4.02 0.70 -6.15
N LEU A 50 -2.70 0.92 -6.23
CA LEU A 50 -1.98 1.88 -5.40
C LEU A 50 -2.18 3.33 -5.86
N THR A 51 -1.93 4.28 -4.95
CA THR A 51 -1.81 5.70 -5.32
C THR A 51 -0.66 5.91 -6.29
N ARG A 52 -0.76 6.93 -7.14
CA ARG A 52 0.32 7.31 -8.07
C ARG A 52 1.65 7.53 -7.33
N SER A 53 1.63 8.16 -6.16
CA SER A 53 2.85 8.47 -5.40
C SER A 53 3.58 7.20 -4.94
N LEU A 54 2.84 6.13 -4.62
CA LEU A 54 3.42 4.83 -4.29
C LEU A 54 3.88 4.10 -5.55
N GLN A 55 3.09 4.12 -6.63
CA GLN A 55 3.50 3.50 -7.90
C GLN A 55 4.85 4.03 -8.40
N GLU A 56 5.05 5.35 -8.32
CA GLU A 56 6.29 6.03 -8.72
C GLU A 56 7.53 5.53 -7.94
N LYS A 57 7.37 5.06 -6.69
CA LYS A 57 8.49 4.49 -5.90
C LYS A 57 9.03 3.19 -6.49
N PHE A 58 8.18 2.44 -7.18
CA PHE A 58 8.52 1.12 -7.71
C PHE A 58 8.86 1.15 -9.21
N GLU A 59 8.82 2.30 -9.87
CA GLU A 59 9.14 2.40 -11.31
C GLU A 59 10.59 2.05 -11.63
N GLN A 60 11.52 2.39 -10.72
CA GLN A 60 12.96 2.20 -10.95
C GLN A 60 13.46 0.82 -10.48
N ASN A 61 12.92 0.32 -9.37
CA ASN A 61 13.33 -0.95 -8.80
C ASN A 61 12.11 -1.69 -8.25
N PRO A 62 11.25 -2.24 -9.13
CA PRO A 62 10.08 -2.98 -8.70
C PRO A 62 10.51 -4.30 -8.04
N PRO A 63 9.84 -4.71 -6.94
CA PRO A 63 10.07 -6.02 -6.37
C PRO A 63 9.74 -7.14 -7.34
N MET A 64 10.49 -8.24 -7.29
CA MET A 64 10.27 -9.39 -8.17
C MET A 64 9.18 -10.31 -7.67
N LYS A 65 8.98 -10.37 -6.34
CA LYS A 65 8.04 -11.30 -5.72
C LYS A 65 6.83 -10.57 -5.16
N ARG A 66 5.66 -11.19 -5.30
CA ARG A 66 4.38 -10.73 -4.75
C ARG A 66 4.46 -10.29 -3.29
N TRP A 67 5.12 -11.08 -2.44
CA TRP A 67 5.22 -10.76 -1.01
C TRP A 67 6.12 -9.53 -0.73
N GLU A 68 7.11 -9.26 -1.59
CA GLU A 68 8.00 -8.11 -1.44
C GLU A 68 7.24 -6.80 -1.73
N TRP A 69 6.34 -6.82 -2.72
CA TRP A 69 5.42 -5.70 -2.97
C TRP A 69 4.60 -5.31 -1.75
N TYR A 70 3.98 -6.29 -1.08
CA TYR A 70 3.18 -6.05 0.12
C TYR A 70 4.03 -5.44 1.24
N ARG A 71 5.17 -6.08 1.53
CA ARG A 71 6.08 -5.64 2.59
C ARG A 71 6.59 -4.22 2.35
N GLU A 72 7.01 -3.90 1.12
CA GLU A 72 7.58 -2.58 0.84
C GLU A 72 6.53 -1.47 0.89
N VAL A 73 5.29 -1.73 0.48
CA VAL A 73 4.18 -0.77 0.66
C VAL A 73 3.89 -0.53 2.14
N GLU A 74 3.82 -1.59 2.94
CA GLU A 74 3.65 -1.49 4.41
C GLU A 74 4.83 -0.73 5.05
N GLU A 75 6.06 -0.98 4.61
CA GLU A 75 7.26 -0.30 5.13
C GLU A 75 7.25 1.20 4.83
N ILE A 76 6.89 1.60 3.61
CA ILE A 76 6.76 3.01 3.24
C ILE A 76 5.70 3.70 4.11
N ASP A 77 4.56 3.04 4.33
CA ASP A 77 3.48 3.58 5.17
C ASP A 77 3.91 3.71 6.64
N TRP A 78 4.59 2.69 7.17
CA TRP A 78 5.16 2.71 8.51
C TRP A 78 6.16 3.86 8.70
N GLN A 79 7.04 4.09 7.73
CA GLN A 79 7.96 5.23 7.75
C GLN A 79 7.21 6.56 7.77
N ARG A 80 6.13 6.70 6.98
CA ARG A 80 5.26 7.89 7.00
C ARG A 80 4.61 8.08 8.37
N MET A 81 4.14 7.01 9.01
CA MET A 81 3.55 7.05 10.36
C MET A 81 4.58 7.51 11.40
N LEU A 82 5.80 6.97 11.37
CA LEU A 82 6.88 7.38 12.28
C LEU A 82 7.24 8.86 12.12
N LEU A 83 7.35 9.35 10.89
CA LEU A 83 7.62 10.76 10.60
C LEU A 83 6.50 11.68 11.10
N GLN A 84 5.24 11.25 11.02
CA GLN A 84 4.11 12.01 11.55
C GLN A 84 4.15 12.08 13.08
N GLN A 85 4.47 10.97 13.75
CA GLN A 85 4.54 10.91 15.21
C GLN A 85 5.67 11.78 15.77
N SER A 86 6.85 11.75 15.15
CA SER A 86 7.98 12.60 15.56
C SER A 86 7.68 14.09 15.37
N SER A 87 6.98 14.46 14.29
CA SER A 87 6.56 15.84 14.03
C SER A 87 5.50 16.33 15.03
N ALA A 88 4.58 15.46 15.45
CA ALA A 88 3.56 15.79 16.46
C ALA A 88 4.14 15.96 17.87
N GLN A 89 5.28 15.34 18.17
CA GLN A 89 5.97 15.46 19.47
C GLN A 89 6.81 16.75 19.59
N HIS A 90 7.11 17.43 18.48
CA HIS A 90 7.81 18.72 18.47
C HIS A 90 6.92 19.82 17.87
N PRO A 91 5.90 20.33 18.60
CA PRO A 91 5.29 21.59 18.22
C PRO A 91 6.36 22.68 18.41
N SER A 92 6.88 23.22 17.30
CA SER A 92 7.78 24.38 17.33
C SER A 92 7.14 25.48 18.17
N ALA A 93 7.68 25.69 19.37
CA ALA A 93 7.40 26.87 20.16
C ALA A 93 7.98 28.07 19.40
N ALA A 94 7.13 28.79 18.67
CA ALA A 94 7.50 30.06 18.07
C ALA A 94 7.75 31.08 19.20
N PRO A 95 8.94 31.69 19.30
CA PRO A 95 9.13 32.80 20.24
C PRO A 95 8.38 34.03 19.71
N SER A 96 7.64 34.68 20.61
CA SER A 96 6.97 35.98 20.40
C SER A 96 7.96 37.14 20.43
#